data_AF-A0A3A8PWJ6-F1
#
_entry.id   AF-A0A3A8PWJ6-F1
#
_cell.length_a   1.000
_cell.length_b   1.000
_cell.length_c   1.000
_cell.angle_alpha   90.00
_cell.angle_beta   90.00
_cell.angle_gamma   90.00
#
_symmetry.space_group_name_H-M   'P 1'
#
loop_
_entity.id
_entity.type
_entity.pdbx_description
1 polymer ?
#
loop_
_entity_poly.entity_id
_entity_poly.type
_entity_poly.pdbx_seq_one_letter_code
_entity_poly.pdbx_strand_id
1 'polypeptide(L)'
;MSLAEHLTELRTRLVKCSLAVLVLGAVSLIFAKPIFGILMRPVLDALPPEGRSLVYTSGIEEINVLMKVGVYCGIFLTTPVILWQIWGFVAPGLYPEERKYASPFVVLGSVAFIVGSLFCYFLVLPSMFKFLLNEEETLALEQRMDTARMGGEDALRFLRIGEVERAGHVAKETSAALTAVGEGQVKDPEVAAAKSVELTARLKGLGDLLDAAADGMGAPARGVLRQAVEKRVEAVTAFGKKDYVASEAAMDQAASLLAGVAPTRAEEMSGLWRLQKELAKGHADAEAARWTRPMLTMNEQLSLVLLLILAFGVIFELPLVMALLGIVGVVQSSWLIRYQRHAFVVCLIAAAILTPTGDVVNLSLMAGPMLLCYELGVLAVWLIEKRRAKAEASTDITPAA
;
A
#
# COMPACT_ATOMS: atom_id res chain seq x y z
N MET A 1 -8.47 26.26 -43.65
CA MET A 1 -8.97 26.97 -42.46
C MET A 1 -7.85 27.84 -41.93
N SER A 2 -8.13 29.07 -41.53
CA SER A 2 -7.14 29.95 -40.90
C SER A 2 -6.80 29.46 -39.48
N LEU A 3 -5.61 29.75 -38.92
CA LEU A 3 -5.25 29.37 -37.54
C LEU A 3 -6.26 29.91 -36.51
N ALA A 4 -6.84 31.09 -36.77
CA ALA A 4 -7.86 31.70 -35.92
C ALA A 4 -9.18 30.89 -35.91
N GLU A 5 -9.59 30.35 -37.05
CA GLU A 5 -10.75 29.44 -37.14
C GLU A 5 -10.49 28.15 -36.33
N HIS A 6 -9.28 27.59 -36.43
CA HIS A 6 -8.95 26.34 -35.72
C HIS A 6 -8.93 26.52 -34.20
N LEU A 7 -8.40 27.64 -33.70
CA LEU A 7 -8.47 28.00 -32.27
C LEU A 7 -9.91 28.25 -31.79
N THR A 8 -10.74 28.86 -32.65
CA THR A 8 -12.16 29.09 -32.35
C THR A 8 -12.94 27.78 -32.26
N GLU A 9 -12.62 26.82 -33.12
CA GLU A 9 -13.19 25.47 -33.05
C GLU A 9 -12.77 24.77 -31.75
N LEU A 10 -11.48 24.76 -31.41
CA LEU A 10 -10.98 24.17 -30.16
C LEU A 10 -11.71 24.71 -28.93
N ARG A 11 -11.85 26.03 -28.81
CA ARG A 11 -12.57 26.67 -27.70
C ARG A 11 -14.01 26.19 -27.63
N THR A 12 -14.72 26.15 -28.76
CA THR A 12 -16.12 25.75 -28.81
C THR A 12 -16.31 24.28 -28.41
N ARG A 13 -15.39 23.39 -28.84
CA ARG A 13 -15.36 21.98 -28.46
C ARG A 13 -15.09 21.81 -26.97
N LEU A 14 -14.11 22.54 -26.45
CA LEU A 14 -13.74 22.53 -25.04
C LEU A 14 -14.90 22.98 -24.15
N VAL A 15 -15.61 24.06 -24.52
CA VAL A 15 -16.78 24.54 -23.77
C VAL A 15 -17.89 23.48 -23.74
N LYS A 16 -18.13 22.76 -24.85
CA LYS A 16 -19.10 21.66 -24.89
C LYS A 16 -18.69 20.51 -23.96
N CYS A 17 -17.40 20.14 -23.95
CA CYS A 17 -16.88 19.13 -23.02
C CYS A 17 -17.06 19.58 -21.57
N SER A 18 -16.65 20.81 -21.22
CA SER A 18 -16.78 21.35 -19.86
C SER A 18 -18.25 21.44 -19.42
N LEU A 19 -19.15 21.87 -20.30
CA LEU A 19 -20.59 21.91 -20.00
C LEU A 19 -21.16 20.50 -19.77
N ALA A 20 -20.77 19.53 -20.60
CA ALA A 20 -21.20 18.14 -20.43
C ALA A 20 -20.69 17.54 -19.11
N VAL A 21 -19.43 17.79 -18.74
CA VAL A 21 -18.86 17.38 -17.44
C VAL A 21 -19.62 18.03 -16.28
N LEU A 22 -19.97 19.32 -16.38
CA LEU A 22 -20.73 20.00 -15.32
C LEU A 22 -22.14 19.44 -15.17
N VAL A 23 -22.85 19.21 -16.28
CA VAL A 23 -24.22 18.67 -16.25
C VAL A 23 -24.23 17.23 -15.75
N LEU A 24 -23.38 16.36 -16.30
CA LEU A 24 -23.30 14.96 -15.87
C LEU A 24 -22.74 14.83 -14.45
N GLY A 25 -21.79 15.70 -14.08
CA GLY A 25 -21.29 15.82 -12.72
C GLY A 25 -22.39 16.20 -11.73
N ALA A 26 -23.19 17.22 -12.03
CA ALA A 26 -24.33 17.63 -11.21
C ALA A 26 -25.37 16.51 -11.07
N VAL A 27 -25.68 15.79 -12.15
CA VAL A 27 -26.58 14.61 -12.11
C VAL A 27 -25.99 13.51 -11.24
N SER A 28 -24.68 13.24 -11.35
CA SER A 28 -24.02 12.21 -10.55
C SER A 28 -23.97 12.53 -9.05
N LEU A 29 -24.04 13.81 -8.65
CA LEU A 29 -24.13 14.20 -7.23
C LEU A 29 -25.40 13.65 -6.55
N ILE A 30 -26.50 13.50 -7.29
CA ILE A 30 -27.75 12.89 -6.79
C ILE A 30 -27.50 11.44 -6.35
N PHE A 31 -26.57 10.75 -7.03
CA PHE A 31 -26.20 9.36 -6.80
C PHE A 31 -24.83 9.22 -6.14
N ALA A 32 -24.25 10.27 -5.58
CA ALA A 32 -22.87 10.22 -5.06
C ALA A 32 -22.70 9.20 -3.92
N LYS A 33 -23.68 9.07 -3.02
CA LYS A 33 -23.64 8.10 -1.91
C LYS A 33 -23.57 6.64 -2.37
N PRO A 34 -24.47 6.14 -3.26
CA PRO A 34 -24.37 4.77 -3.75
C PRO A 34 -23.11 4.53 -4.60
N ILE A 35 -22.70 5.50 -5.42
CA ILE A 35 -21.46 5.40 -6.21
C ILE A 35 -20.25 5.26 -5.28
N PHE A 36 -20.17 6.10 -4.25
CA PHE A 36 -19.13 6.03 -3.22
C PHE A 36 -19.05 4.63 -2.59
N GLY A 37 -20.22 4.07 -2.22
CA GLY A 37 -20.29 2.73 -1.67
C GLY A 37 -19.76 1.65 -2.62
N ILE A 38 -19.96 1.80 -3.93
CA ILE A 38 -19.41 0.88 -4.93
C ILE A 38 -17.89 1.05 -5.04
N LEU A 39 -17.40 2.29 -5.14
CA LEU A 39 -15.98 2.60 -5.29
C LEU A 39 -15.13 2.09 -4.12
N MET A 40 -15.66 2.19 -2.89
CA MET A 40 -14.93 1.80 -1.69
C MET A 40 -15.00 0.32 -1.33
N ARG A 41 -15.90 -0.48 -1.94
CA ARG A 41 -15.99 -1.94 -1.69
C ARG A 41 -14.65 -2.68 -1.74
N PRO A 42 -13.85 -2.59 -2.83
CA PRO A 42 -12.58 -3.32 -2.89
C PRO A 42 -11.59 -2.88 -1.80
N VAL A 43 -11.68 -1.63 -1.34
CA VAL A 43 -10.87 -1.11 -0.23
C VAL A 43 -11.33 -1.70 1.11
N LEU A 44 -12.64 -1.76 1.32
CA LEU A 44 -13.27 -2.30 2.54
C LEU A 44 -13.08 -3.81 2.68
N ASP A 45 -13.07 -4.54 1.58
CA ASP A 45 -12.84 -5.99 1.56
C ASP A 45 -11.38 -6.35 1.86
N ALA A 46 -10.45 -5.44 1.58
CA ALA A 46 -9.03 -5.59 1.90
C ALA A 46 -8.70 -5.23 3.37
N LEU A 47 -9.60 -4.54 4.09
CA LEU A 47 -9.39 -4.15 5.49
C LEU A 47 -9.66 -5.32 6.47
N PRO A 48 -8.86 -5.45 7.55
CA PRO A 48 -9.11 -6.42 8.62
C PRO A 48 -10.51 -6.25 9.25
N PRO A 49 -11.14 -7.32 9.76
CA PRO A 49 -12.50 -7.28 10.31
C PRO A 49 -12.71 -6.24 11.41
N GLU A 50 -11.66 -5.95 12.20
CA GLU A 50 -11.68 -5.01 13.33
C GLU A 50 -11.60 -3.53 12.91
N GLY A 51 -11.19 -3.24 11.66
CA GLY A 51 -10.98 -1.89 11.13
C GLY A 51 -11.94 -1.48 10.01
N ARG A 52 -13.02 -2.24 9.77
CA ARG A 52 -13.98 -2.01 8.68
C ARG A 52 -14.93 -0.82 8.92
N SER A 53 -14.51 0.15 9.75
CA SER A 53 -15.20 1.42 9.93
C SER A 53 -14.34 2.52 9.32
N LEU A 54 -14.75 3.00 8.15
CA LEU A 54 -14.21 4.24 7.63
C LEU A 54 -14.77 5.39 8.49
N VAL A 55 -13.90 6.15 9.14
CA VAL A 55 -14.30 7.21 10.07
C VAL A 55 -14.39 8.54 9.29
N TYR A 56 -15.53 9.23 9.41
CA TYR A 56 -15.61 10.63 9.00
C TYR A 56 -14.93 11.48 10.07
N THR A 57 -13.83 12.15 9.74
CA THR A 57 -13.11 12.99 10.71
C THR A 57 -13.77 14.35 10.89
N SER A 58 -14.62 14.78 9.93
CA SER A 58 -15.42 16.00 10.01
C SER A 58 -16.60 16.01 9.03
N GLY A 59 -17.63 16.84 9.28
CA GLY A 59 -18.72 17.05 8.32
C GLY A 59 -18.28 17.76 7.03
N ILE A 60 -17.18 18.52 7.06
CA ILE A 60 -16.60 19.15 5.85
C ILE A 60 -15.96 18.09 4.95
N GLU A 61 -15.34 17.06 5.53
CA GLU A 61 -14.77 15.94 4.79
C GLU A 61 -15.83 15.18 4.00
N GLU A 62 -17.01 14.93 4.59
CA GLU A 62 -18.13 14.26 3.91
C GLU A 62 -18.54 15.01 2.62
N ILE A 63 -18.66 16.34 2.69
CA ILE A 63 -19.02 17.16 1.52
C ILE A 63 -17.91 17.11 0.46
N ASN A 64 -16.63 17.18 0.84
CA ASN A 64 -15.51 17.10 -0.09
C ASN A 64 -15.46 15.75 -0.82
N VAL A 65 -15.67 14.66 -0.09
CA VAL A 65 -15.77 13.29 -0.62
C VAL A 65 -16.89 13.21 -1.66
N LEU A 66 -18.10 13.67 -1.32
CA LEU A 66 -19.25 13.62 -2.24
C LEU A 66 -19.04 14.50 -3.49
N MET A 67 -18.45 15.69 -3.33
CA MET A 67 -18.11 16.56 -4.46
C MET A 67 -17.09 15.91 -5.41
N LYS A 68 -16.04 15.28 -4.87
CA LYS A 68 -15.05 14.55 -5.67
C LYS A 68 -15.71 13.41 -6.43
N VAL A 69 -16.53 12.58 -5.78
CA VAL A 69 -17.27 11.50 -6.47
C VAL A 69 -18.07 12.06 -7.64
N GLY A 70 -18.84 13.14 -7.42
CA GLY A 70 -19.65 13.75 -8.47
C GLY A 70 -18.82 14.28 -9.64
N VAL A 71 -17.73 15.01 -9.37
CA VAL A 71 -16.89 15.56 -10.44
C VAL A 71 -16.20 14.44 -11.25
N TYR A 72 -15.59 13.46 -10.58
CA TYR A 72 -14.89 12.38 -11.27
C TYR A 72 -15.85 11.45 -12.03
N CYS A 73 -17.02 11.15 -11.48
CA CYS A 73 -18.06 10.43 -12.22
C CYS A 73 -18.63 11.23 -13.38
N GLY A 74 -18.77 12.55 -13.23
CA GLY A 74 -19.10 13.44 -14.34
C GLY A 74 -18.11 13.32 -15.48
N ILE A 75 -16.81 13.38 -15.18
CA ILE A 75 -15.73 13.20 -16.17
C ILE A 75 -15.83 11.83 -16.83
N PHE A 76 -15.96 10.76 -16.04
CA PHE A 76 -16.09 9.38 -16.50
C PHE A 76 -17.27 9.18 -17.47
N LEU A 77 -18.44 9.71 -17.11
CA LEU A 77 -19.65 9.60 -17.96
C LEU A 77 -19.56 10.47 -19.20
N THR A 78 -18.72 11.51 -19.18
CA THR A 78 -18.53 12.41 -20.33
C THR A 78 -17.54 11.86 -21.35
N THR A 79 -16.81 10.78 -21.06
CA THR A 79 -15.82 10.17 -21.97
C THR A 79 -16.31 9.99 -23.41
N PRO A 80 -17.52 9.45 -23.69
CA PRO A 80 -18.01 9.32 -25.07
C PRO A 80 -18.16 10.66 -25.80
N VAL A 81 -18.57 11.70 -25.06
CA VAL A 81 -18.69 13.07 -25.58
C VAL A 81 -17.30 13.65 -25.83
N ILE A 82 -16.35 13.44 -24.91
CA ILE A 82 -14.96 13.90 -25.05
C ILE A 82 -14.35 13.30 -26.32
N LEU A 83 -14.45 11.97 -26.50
CA LEU A 83 -13.94 11.28 -27.69
C LEU A 83 -14.59 11.80 -28.98
N TRP A 84 -15.90 12.07 -28.96
CA TRP A 84 -16.60 12.65 -30.10
C TRP A 84 -16.10 14.06 -30.45
N GLN A 85 -15.85 14.91 -29.44
CA GLN A 85 -15.33 16.27 -29.69
C GLN A 85 -13.87 16.26 -30.12
N ILE A 86 -13.03 15.38 -29.54
CA ILE A 86 -11.64 15.18 -29.96
C ILE A 86 -11.61 14.77 -31.43
N TRP A 87 -12.41 13.77 -31.81
CA TRP A 87 -12.49 13.37 -33.22
C TRP A 87 -12.99 14.51 -34.10
N GLY A 88 -14.04 15.22 -33.68
CA GLY A 88 -14.57 16.37 -34.42
C GLY A 88 -13.57 17.49 -34.67
N PHE A 89 -12.59 17.65 -33.78
CA PHE A 89 -11.48 18.60 -33.93
C PHE A 89 -10.38 18.10 -34.89
N VAL A 90 -10.13 16.79 -34.93
CA VAL A 90 -9.09 16.19 -35.80
C VAL A 90 -9.63 15.92 -37.22
N ALA A 91 -10.92 15.61 -37.36
CA ALA A 91 -11.61 15.29 -38.63
C ALA A 91 -11.40 16.28 -39.80
N PRO A 92 -11.26 17.60 -39.61
CA PRO A 92 -10.94 18.52 -40.69
C PRO A 92 -9.61 18.22 -41.38
N GLY A 93 -8.65 17.63 -40.68
CA GLY A 93 -7.35 17.21 -41.21
C GLY A 93 -7.32 15.82 -41.87
N LEU A 94 -8.43 15.07 -41.83
CA LEU A 94 -8.54 13.72 -42.42
C LEU A 94 -9.20 13.76 -43.81
N TYR A 95 -8.87 12.76 -44.63
CA TYR A 95 -9.48 12.60 -45.96
C TYR A 95 -11.00 12.35 -45.83
N PRO A 96 -11.82 12.77 -46.83
CA PRO A 96 -13.28 12.60 -46.78
C PRO A 96 -13.72 11.16 -46.52
N GLU A 97 -12.99 10.19 -47.06
CA GLU A 97 -13.26 8.76 -46.86
C GLU A 97 -12.88 8.24 -45.47
N GLU A 98 -12.01 8.93 -44.73
CA GLU A 98 -11.57 8.55 -43.39
C GLU A 98 -12.50 9.09 -42.31
N ARG A 99 -13.30 10.13 -42.62
CA ARG A 99 -14.30 10.70 -41.71
C ARG A 99 -15.37 9.69 -41.25
N LYS A 100 -15.62 8.64 -42.05
CA LYS A 100 -16.57 7.57 -41.72
C LYS A 100 -16.13 6.72 -40.52
N TYR A 101 -14.85 6.73 -40.16
CA TYR A 101 -14.34 5.98 -39.01
C TYR A 101 -14.61 6.66 -37.66
N ALA A 102 -15.24 7.84 -37.64
CA ALA A 102 -15.57 8.58 -36.41
C ALA A 102 -16.40 7.76 -35.40
N SER A 103 -17.52 7.21 -35.87
CA SER A 103 -18.45 6.46 -35.01
C SER A 103 -17.82 5.20 -34.42
N PRO A 104 -17.20 4.28 -35.21
CA PRO A 104 -16.57 3.09 -34.64
C PRO A 104 -15.40 3.44 -33.72
N PHE A 105 -14.67 4.53 -33.98
CA PHE A 105 -13.62 5.02 -33.09
C PHE A 105 -14.19 5.44 -31.74
N VAL A 106 -15.21 6.29 -31.70
CA VAL A 106 -15.79 6.76 -30.43
C VAL A 106 -16.39 5.61 -29.63
N VAL A 107 -17.07 4.66 -30.29
CA VAL A 107 -17.61 3.47 -29.62
C VAL A 107 -16.49 2.60 -29.07
N LEU A 108 -15.48 2.28 -29.87
CA LEU A 108 -14.36 1.43 -29.44
C LEU A 108 -13.57 2.08 -28.31
N GLY A 109 -13.38 3.40 -28.34
CA GLY A 109 -12.73 4.15 -27.27
C GLY A 109 -13.54 4.18 -25.99
N SER A 110 -14.85 4.41 -26.09
CA SER A 110 -15.74 4.37 -24.92
C SER A 110 -15.75 2.99 -24.28
N VAL A 111 -15.75 1.92 -25.09
CA VAL A 111 -15.63 0.53 -24.60
C VAL A 111 -14.26 0.30 -23.98
N ALA A 112 -13.17 0.73 -24.63
CA ALA A 112 -11.82 0.57 -24.10
C ALA A 112 -11.64 1.28 -22.76
N PHE A 113 -12.16 2.49 -22.61
CA PHE A 113 -12.16 3.25 -21.36
C PHE A 113 -12.90 2.50 -20.25
N ILE A 114 -14.11 2.02 -20.53
CA ILE A 114 -14.89 1.22 -19.56
C ILE A 114 -14.13 -0.06 -19.19
N VAL A 115 -13.55 -0.77 -20.16
CA VAL A 115 -12.76 -1.99 -19.91
C VAL A 115 -11.54 -1.69 -19.05
N GLY A 116 -10.81 -0.60 -19.32
CA GLY A 116 -9.66 -0.17 -18.52
C GLY A 116 -10.04 0.18 -17.09
N SER A 117 -11.16 0.89 -16.91
CA SER A 117 -11.67 1.23 -15.59
C SER A 117 -12.20 0.02 -14.82
N LEU A 118 -12.86 -0.94 -15.48
CA LEU A 118 -13.28 -2.20 -14.87
C LEU A 118 -12.07 -3.06 -14.49
N PHE A 119 -11.05 -3.13 -15.36
CA PHE A 119 -9.79 -3.80 -15.07
C PHE A 119 -9.13 -3.20 -13.82
N CYS A 120 -9.08 -1.87 -13.72
CA CYS A 120 -8.59 -1.20 -12.53
C CYS A 120 -9.39 -1.58 -11.28
N TYR A 121 -10.72 -1.51 -11.36
CA TYR A 121 -11.60 -1.78 -10.22
C TYR A 121 -11.52 -3.22 -9.71
N PHE A 122 -11.50 -4.21 -10.61
CA PHE A 122 -11.57 -5.62 -10.24
C PHE A 122 -10.21 -6.32 -10.06
N LEU A 123 -9.14 -5.81 -10.66
CA LEU A 123 -7.83 -6.45 -10.58
C LEU A 123 -6.81 -5.58 -9.85
N VAL A 124 -6.65 -4.32 -10.28
CA VAL A 124 -5.60 -3.44 -9.74
C VAL A 124 -5.88 -3.03 -8.30
N LEU A 125 -7.08 -2.49 -8.02
CA LEU A 125 -7.43 -2.03 -6.68
C LEU A 125 -7.34 -3.14 -5.62
N PRO A 126 -7.96 -4.33 -5.77
CA PRO A 126 -7.89 -5.36 -4.74
C PRO A 126 -6.48 -5.89 -4.53
N SER A 127 -5.67 -6.08 -5.59
CA SER A 127 -4.27 -6.49 -5.42
C SER A 127 -3.44 -5.41 -4.72
N MET A 128 -3.60 -4.15 -5.14
CA MET A 128 -2.89 -3.01 -4.56
C MET A 128 -3.21 -2.89 -3.07
N PHE A 129 -4.49 -2.82 -2.69
CA PHE A 129 -4.87 -2.71 -1.28
C PHE A 129 -4.54 -3.96 -0.46
N LYS A 130 -4.67 -5.15 -1.02
CA LYS A 130 -4.22 -6.38 -0.35
C LYS A 130 -2.73 -6.31 -0.06
N PHE A 131 -1.90 -5.80 -0.97
CA PHE A 131 -0.47 -5.63 -0.73
C PHE A 131 -0.17 -4.49 0.27
N LEU A 132 -0.83 -3.33 0.14
CA LEU A 132 -0.66 -2.22 1.09
C LEU A 132 -1.06 -2.59 2.52
N LEU A 133 -1.98 -3.53 2.71
CA LEU A 133 -2.53 -3.90 4.01
C LEU A 133 -2.02 -5.24 4.54
N ASN A 134 -1.56 -6.16 3.67
CA ASN A 134 -0.82 -7.35 4.09
C ASN A 134 0.67 -7.01 4.21
N GLU A 135 1.04 -6.46 5.36
CA GLU A 135 2.39 -6.66 5.86
C GLU A 135 2.46 -8.11 6.39
N GLU A 136 2.75 -9.08 5.52
CA GLU A 136 3.07 -10.48 5.91
C GLU A 136 4.14 -10.54 7.02
N GLU A 137 4.94 -9.47 7.14
CA GLU A 137 5.93 -9.25 8.18
C GLU A 137 5.31 -9.00 9.58
N THR A 138 4.27 -8.18 9.76
CA THR A 138 3.78 -7.87 11.12
C THR A 138 3.03 -9.03 11.79
N LEU A 139 2.31 -9.84 11.01
CA LEU A 139 1.55 -10.97 11.53
C LEU A 139 2.44 -12.15 11.93
N ALA A 140 3.52 -12.39 11.19
CA ALA A 140 4.55 -13.37 11.56
C ALA A 140 5.35 -12.92 12.80
N LEU A 141 5.55 -11.61 12.98
CA LEU A 141 6.20 -11.06 14.18
C LEU A 141 5.28 -11.23 15.39
N GLU A 142 3.99 -10.92 15.26
CA GLU A 142 2.99 -11.04 16.31
C GLU A 142 2.87 -12.50 16.79
N GLN A 143 2.75 -13.46 15.86
CA GLN A 143 2.68 -14.89 16.21
C GLN A 143 3.93 -15.38 16.96
N ARG A 144 5.12 -14.91 16.57
CA ARG A 144 6.37 -15.26 17.27
C ARG A 144 6.45 -14.61 18.63
N MET A 145 6.06 -13.34 18.75
CA MET A 145 6.02 -12.63 20.03
C MET A 145 5.01 -13.28 20.99
N ASP A 146 3.84 -13.69 20.51
CA ASP A 146 2.84 -14.39 21.30
C ASP A 146 3.35 -15.76 21.77
N THR A 147 4.00 -16.51 20.87
CA THR A 147 4.60 -17.81 21.20
C THR A 147 5.70 -17.65 22.25
N ALA A 148 6.58 -16.65 22.08
CA ALA A 148 7.66 -16.40 23.02
C ALA A 148 7.16 -15.86 24.37
N ARG A 149 6.07 -15.09 24.36
CA ARG A 149 5.41 -14.65 25.59
C ARG A 149 4.88 -15.83 26.38
N MET A 150 4.24 -16.80 25.73
CA MET A 150 3.79 -18.03 26.39
C MET A 150 4.98 -18.78 27.03
N GLY A 151 6.10 -18.91 26.30
CA GLY A 151 7.32 -19.51 26.85
C GLY A 151 7.90 -18.74 28.04
N GLY A 152 7.87 -17.40 28.00
CA GLY A 152 8.27 -16.55 29.13
C GLY A 152 7.37 -16.70 30.36
N GLU A 153 6.05 -16.78 30.17
CA GLU A 153 5.10 -17.03 31.25
C GLU A 153 5.30 -18.43 31.87
N ASP A 154 5.56 -19.45 31.05
CA ASP A 154 5.85 -20.80 31.53
C ASP A 154 7.18 -20.88 32.29
N ALA A 155 8.21 -20.18 31.84
CA ALA A 155 9.47 -20.06 32.57
C ALA A 155 9.28 -19.44 33.97
N LEU A 156 8.46 -18.39 34.07
CA LEU A 156 8.10 -17.78 35.36
C LEU A 156 7.27 -18.72 36.25
N ARG A 157 6.38 -19.53 35.67
CA ARG A 157 5.61 -20.55 36.41
C ARG A 157 6.52 -21.62 37.01
N PHE A 158 7.51 -22.11 36.24
CA PHE A 158 8.51 -23.05 36.75
C PHE A 158 9.34 -22.44 37.89
N LEU A 159 9.66 -21.15 37.78
CA LEU A 159 10.36 -20.45 38.85
C LEU A 159 9.50 -20.35 40.13
N ARG A 160 8.21 -20.04 40.03
CA ARG A 160 7.27 -19.97 41.18
C ARG A 160 7.15 -21.27 41.96
N ILE A 161 7.31 -22.41 41.29
CA ILE A 161 7.29 -23.74 41.94
C ILE A 161 8.67 -24.21 42.41
N GLY A 162 9.70 -23.36 42.29
CA GLY A 162 11.07 -23.63 42.73
C GLY A 162 11.94 -24.42 41.74
N GLU A 163 11.43 -24.72 40.54
CA GLU A 163 12.15 -25.48 39.51
C GLU A 163 13.04 -24.57 38.64
N VAL A 164 14.09 -23.99 39.24
CA VAL A 164 15.00 -23.02 38.58
C VAL A 164 15.67 -23.59 37.33
N GLU A 165 16.02 -24.87 37.33
CA GLU A 165 16.66 -25.54 36.17
C GLU A 165 15.73 -25.65 34.97
N ARG A 166 14.48 -26.04 35.18
CA ARG A 166 13.47 -26.11 34.11
C ARG A 166 13.09 -24.71 33.63
N ALA A 167 12.97 -23.74 34.54
CA ALA A 167 12.75 -22.35 34.19
C ALA A 167 13.86 -21.81 33.28
N GLY A 168 15.13 -22.08 33.61
CA GLY A 168 16.28 -21.70 32.78
C GLY A 168 16.31 -22.38 31.41
N HIS A 169 15.95 -23.67 31.35
CA HIS A 169 15.89 -24.40 30.07
C HIS A 169 14.81 -23.82 29.14
N VAL A 170 13.59 -23.64 29.63
CA VAL A 170 12.49 -23.03 28.87
C VAL A 170 12.87 -21.61 28.45
N ALA A 171 13.55 -20.86 29.32
CA ALA A 171 13.98 -19.51 29.00
C ALA A 171 15.00 -19.47 27.85
N LYS A 172 15.96 -20.40 27.86
CA LYS A 172 16.98 -20.54 26.83
C LYS A 172 16.38 -20.97 25.48
N GLU A 173 15.45 -21.93 25.50
CA GLU A 173 14.76 -22.40 24.30
C GLU A 173 13.91 -21.29 23.67
N THR A 174 13.16 -20.56 24.50
CA THR A 174 12.33 -19.43 24.07
C THR A 174 13.17 -18.28 23.51
N SER A 175 14.28 -17.95 24.20
CA SER A 175 15.23 -16.92 23.75
C SER A 175 15.89 -17.33 22.42
N ALA A 176 16.26 -18.60 22.26
CA ALA A 176 16.81 -19.12 21.01
C ALA A 176 15.79 -19.06 19.87
N ALA A 177 14.51 -19.36 20.12
CA ALA A 177 13.44 -19.25 19.14
C ALA A 177 13.14 -17.80 18.76
N LEU A 178 13.26 -16.87 19.71
CA LEU A 178 13.07 -15.43 19.50
C LEU A 178 14.23 -14.80 18.71
N THR A 179 15.45 -15.31 18.87
CA THR A 179 16.68 -14.76 18.27
C THR A 179 17.16 -15.50 17.01
N ALA A 180 16.51 -16.60 16.63
CA ALA A 180 16.88 -17.38 15.44
C ALA A 180 16.66 -16.58 14.14
N VAL A 181 17.73 -16.40 13.34
CA VAL A 181 17.69 -15.66 12.06
C VAL A 181 17.66 -16.64 10.86
N GLY A 182 16.71 -16.50 9.92
CA GLY A 182 16.56 -17.36 8.73
C GLY A 182 15.48 -16.94 7.71
N GLU A 183 15.38 -17.62 6.56
CA GLU A 183 14.40 -17.32 5.49
C GLU A 183 12.94 -17.50 5.96
N GLY A 184 12.08 -16.49 5.71
CA GLY A 184 10.72 -16.43 6.26
C GLY A 184 10.63 -15.75 7.64
N GLN A 185 11.63 -14.96 8.03
CA GLN A 185 11.66 -14.22 9.29
C GLN A 185 11.56 -12.71 9.06
N VAL A 186 10.80 -12.06 9.95
CA VAL A 186 10.44 -10.63 9.90
C VAL A 186 11.66 -9.77 10.22
N LYS A 187 11.89 -8.72 9.43
CA LYS A 187 12.92 -7.71 9.74
C LYS A 187 12.61 -7.04 11.08
N ASP A 188 13.67 -6.72 11.84
CA ASP A 188 13.54 -5.79 12.96
C ASP A 188 12.78 -4.55 12.47
N PRO A 189 11.77 -4.06 13.21
CA PRO A 189 10.93 -2.97 12.75
C PRO A 189 11.77 -1.74 12.40
N GLU A 190 11.40 -1.08 11.30
CA GLU A 190 12.14 0.05 10.73
C GLU A 190 12.20 1.25 11.71
N VAL A 191 11.28 1.28 12.69
CA VAL A 191 11.22 2.26 13.78
C VAL A 191 11.44 1.54 15.11
N ALA A 192 12.57 1.80 15.76
CA ALA A 192 12.82 1.33 17.12
C ALA A 192 11.88 2.00 18.13
N ALA A 193 11.41 1.24 19.11
CA ALA A 193 10.53 1.77 20.14
C ALA A 193 11.18 2.91 20.95
N ALA A 194 10.34 3.84 21.44
CA ALA A 194 10.82 4.86 22.37
C ALA A 194 11.41 4.19 23.63
N LYS A 195 12.60 4.64 24.05
CA LYS A 195 13.33 4.06 25.20
C LYS A 195 12.47 4.00 26.48
N SER A 196 11.50 4.90 26.64
CA SER A 196 10.54 4.87 27.74
C SER A 196 9.59 3.67 27.71
N VAL A 197 9.14 3.25 26.53
CA VAL A 197 8.23 2.10 26.35
C VAL A 197 8.98 0.81 26.65
N GLU A 198 10.18 0.67 26.08
CA GLU A 198 11.06 -0.47 26.33
C GLU A 198 11.40 -0.60 27.82
N LEU A 199 11.83 0.48 28.48
CA LEU A 199 12.16 0.46 29.90
C LEU A 199 10.95 0.17 30.79
N THR A 200 9.75 0.59 30.39
CA THR A 200 8.51 0.24 31.11
C THR A 200 8.26 -1.27 31.05
N ALA A 201 8.39 -1.87 29.87
CA ALA A 201 8.25 -3.32 29.70
C ALA A 201 9.33 -4.10 30.48
N ARG A 202 10.58 -3.62 30.48
CA ARG A 202 11.68 -4.22 31.26
C ARG A 202 11.44 -4.13 32.78
N LEU A 203 10.94 -3.00 33.29
CA LEU A 203 10.60 -2.82 34.71
C LEU A 203 9.47 -3.75 35.17
N LYS A 204 8.51 -4.02 34.27
CA LYS A 204 7.45 -5.00 34.50
C LYS A 204 8.01 -6.43 34.55
N GLY A 205 8.79 -6.84 33.55
CA GLY A 205 9.41 -8.17 33.52
C GLY A 205 10.35 -8.43 34.71
N LEU A 206 11.08 -7.42 35.17
CA LEU A 206 11.88 -7.49 36.41
C LEU A 206 11.00 -7.69 37.65
N GLY A 207 9.82 -7.05 37.71
CA GLY A 207 8.84 -7.26 38.76
C GLY A 207 8.30 -8.68 38.76
N ASP A 208 7.87 -9.17 37.60
CA ASP A 208 7.34 -10.52 37.44
C ASP A 208 8.37 -11.60 37.84
N LEU A 209 9.66 -11.36 37.57
CA LEU A 209 10.77 -12.21 38.03
C LEU A 209 10.98 -12.17 39.54
N LEU A 210 10.93 -10.98 40.15
CA LEU A 210 11.07 -10.82 41.60
C LEU A 210 9.94 -11.55 42.34
N ASP A 211 8.71 -11.40 41.85
CA ASP A 211 7.54 -12.06 42.43
C ASP A 211 7.65 -13.59 42.27
N ALA A 212 8.02 -14.06 41.08
CA ALA A 212 8.21 -15.49 40.84
C ALA A 212 9.34 -16.11 41.69
N ALA A 213 10.45 -15.38 41.86
CA ALA A 213 11.55 -15.80 42.72
C ALA A 213 11.16 -15.78 44.21
N ALA A 214 10.34 -14.82 44.64
CA ALA A 214 9.85 -14.75 46.01
C ALA A 214 8.95 -15.94 46.38
N ASP A 215 8.10 -16.36 45.44
CA ASP A 215 7.22 -17.53 45.62
C ASP A 215 8.02 -18.84 45.67
N GLY A 216 8.98 -19.02 44.76
CA GLY A 216 9.68 -20.31 44.59
C GLY A 216 10.86 -20.56 45.53
N MET A 217 11.54 -19.53 46.03
CA MET A 217 12.85 -19.67 46.70
C MET A 217 12.79 -19.61 48.22
N GLY A 218 11.62 -19.31 48.80
CA GLY A 218 11.35 -19.41 50.23
C GLY A 218 12.17 -18.46 51.12
N ALA A 219 12.30 -18.81 52.41
CA ALA A 219 12.98 -18.00 53.43
C ALA A 219 14.46 -17.65 53.17
N PRO A 220 15.32 -18.52 52.61
CA PRO A 220 16.75 -18.22 52.44
C PRO A 220 17.02 -17.13 51.39
N ALA A 221 16.12 -16.93 50.44
CA ALA A 221 16.25 -15.92 49.38
C ALA A 221 15.84 -14.50 49.81
N ARG A 222 15.14 -14.33 50.95
CA ARG A 222 14.54 -13.06 51.36
C ARG A 222 15.53 -11.90 51.46
N GLY A 223 16.75 -12.17 51.93
CA GLY A 223 17.79 -11.14 52.08
C GLY A 223 18.23 -10.56 50.73
N VAL A 224 18.47 -11.44 49.75
CA VAL A 224 18.88 -11.07 48.40
C VAL A 224 17.73 -10.43 47.63
N LEU A 225 16.51 -10.98 47.76
CA LEU A 225 15.30 -10.42 47.15
C LEU A 225 15.02 -9.01 47.66
N ARG A 226 15.21 -8.74 48.95
CA ARG A 226 15.07 -7.39 49.50
C ARG A 226 16.02 -6.40 48.83
N GLN A 227 17.29 -6.76 48.67
CA GLN A 227 18.27 -5.89 48.00
C GLN A 227 17.92 -5.67 46.53
N ALA A 228 17.43 -6.70 45.83
CA ALA A 228 16.99 -6.59 44.44
C ALA A 228 15.73 -5.72 44.29
N VAL A 229 14.77 -5.83 45.22
CA VAL A 229 13.58 -4.96 45.27
C VAL A 229 13.97 -3.51 45.54
N GLU A 230 14.91 -3.25 46.46
CA GLU A 230 15.43 -1.90 46.72
C GLU A 230 16.05 -1.30 45.44
N LYS A 231 16.83 -2.08 44.70
CA LYS A 231 17.37 -1.65 43.40
C LYS A 231 16.30 -1.43 42.32
N ARG A 232 15.25 -2.24 42.29
CA ARG A 232 14.10 -1.98 41.43
C ARG A 232 13.38 -0.67 41.79
N VAL A 233 13.26 -0.34 43.09
CA VAL A 233 12.67 0.94 43.52
C VAL A 233 13.51 2.13 43.06
N GLU A 234 14.85 2.03 43.15
CA GLU A 234 15.77 3.02 42.58
C GLU A 234 15.54 3.17 41.07
N ALA A 235 15.40 2.06 40.34
CA ALA A 235 15.14 2.07 38.91
C ALA A 235 13.82 2.74 38.52
N VAL A 236 12.73 2.46 39.26
CA VAL A 236 11.41 3.10 39.04
C VAL A 236 11.47 4.60 39.37
N THR A 237 12.20 4.98 40.41
CA THR A 237 12.36 6.38 40.81
C THR A 237 13.16 7.16 39.75
N ALA A 238 14.24 6.57 39.23
CA ALA A 238 15.02 7.15 38.13
C ALA A 238 14.18 7.28 36.84
N PHE A 239 13.36 6.27 36.53
CA PHE A 239 12.42 6.30 35.41
C PHE A 239 11.41 7.46 35.54
N GLY A 240 10.83 7.66 36.72
CA GLY A 240 9.91 8.77 37.00
C GLY A 240 10.54 10.16 36.83
N LYS A 241 11.86 10.27 37.02
CA LYS A 241 12.66 11.47 36.77
C LYS A 241 13.08 11.64 35.30
N LYS A 242 12.69 10.71 34.41
CA LYS A 242 13.14 10.61 33.01
C LYS A 242 14.64 10.36 32.85
N ASP A 243 15.31 9.89 33.92
CA ASP A 243 16.71 9.46 33.85
C ASP A 243 16.77 7.99 33.45
N TYR A 244 16.71 7.75 32.15
CA TYR A 244 16.68 6.42 31.56
C TYR A 244 17.98 5.65 31.72
N VAL A 245 19.12 6.35 31.85
CA VAL A 245 20.43 5.71 32.01
C VAL A 245 20.59 5.18 33.42
N ALA A 246 20.27 6.00 34.43
CA ALA A 246 20.28 5.55 35.82
C ALA A 246 19.24 4.46 36.08
N SER A 247 18.07 4.55 35.44
CA SER A 247 17.03 3.52 35.53
C SER A 247 17.51 2.17 34.99
N GLU A 248 18.11 2.15 33.79
CA GLU A 248 18.66 0.94 33.17
C GLU A 248 19.78 0.32 34.03
N ALA A 249 20.72 1.13 34.52
CA ALA A 249 21.79 0.66 35.38
C ALA A 249 21.27 0.05 36.69
N ALA A 250 20.24 0.63 37.30
CA ALA A 250 19.62 0.10 38.51
C ALA A 250 18.86 -1.21 38.26
N MET A 251 18.24 -1.39 37.08
CA MET A 251 17.61 -2.67 36.69
C MET A 251 18.65 -3.78 36.52
N ASP A 252 19.76 -3.52 35.84
CA ASP A 252 20.83 -4.51 35.67
C ASP A 252 21.50 -4.85 37.02
N GLN A 253 21.60 -3.88 37.94
CA GLN A 253 22.01 -4.14 39.32
C GLN A 253 21.01 -5.05 40.06
N ALA A 254 19.70 -4.78 39.95
CA ALA A 254 18.67 -5.63 40.55
C ALA A 254 18.71 -7.07 39.99
N ALA A 255 18.89 -7.22 38.68
CA ALA A 255 18.99 -8.51 38.02
C ALA A 255 20.26 -9.30 38.41
N SER A 256 21.39 -8.62 38.56
CA SER A 256 22.63 -9.28 39.03
C SER A 256 22.52 -9.74 40.49
N LEU A 257 21.83 -8.98 41.35
CA LEU A 257 21.50 -9.43 42.71
C LEU A 257 20.55 -10.63 42.69
N LEU A 258 19.54 -10.62 41.82
CA LEU A 258 18.62 -11.74 41.63
C LEU A 258 19.33 -13.04 41.26
N ALA A 259 20.40 -13.00 40.46
CA ALA A 259 21.20 -14.19 40.16
C ALA A 259 21.79 -14.84 41.43
N GLY A 260 22.03 -14.05 42.48
CA GLY A 260 22.49 -14.51 43.79
C GLY A 260 21.42 -15.23 44.63
N VAL A 261 20.15 -15.22 44.21
CA VAL A 261 19.07 -15.95 44.87
C VAL A 261 19.27 -17.47 44.76
N ALA A 262 19.87 -17.93 43.66
CA ALA A 262 20.22 -19.33 43.43
C ALA A 262 21.71 -19.45 43.04
N PRO A 263 22.65 -19.43 43.99
CA PRO A 263 24.08 -19.35 43.70
C PRO A 263 24.62 -20.55 42.91
N THR A 264 23.99 -21.73 43.03
CA THR A 264 24.32 -22.93 42.24
C THR A 264 23.68 -22.95 40.86
N ARG A 265 22.75 -22.02 40.57
CA ARG A 265 21.94 -21.92 39.34
C ARG A 265 21.88 -20.47 38.83
N ALA A 266 22.98 -19.73 39.01
CA ALA A 266 23.05 -18.32 38.68
C ALA A 266 22.96 -18.08 37.16
N GLU A 267 23.43 -19.03 36.34
CA GLU A 267 23.34 -18.98 34.89
C GLU A 267 21.87 -19.03 34.44
N GLU A 268 21.09 -19.96 34.97
CA GLU A 268 19.67 -20.14 34.68
C GLU A 268 18.86 -18.90 35.08
N MET A 269 19.18 -18.32 36.24
CA MET A 269 18.55 -17.07 36.70
C MET A 269 18.91 -15.87 35.82
N SER A 270 20.16 -15.77 35.37
CA SER A 270 20.59 -14.73 34.43
C SER A 270 19.93 -14.90 33.04
N GLY A 271 19.69 -16.15 32.63
CA GLY A 271 18.99 -16.50 31.40
C GLY A 271 17.52 -16.07 31.40
N LEU A 272 16.86 -16.16 32.56
CA LEU A 272 15.50 -15.65 32.75
C LEU A 272 15.43 -14.12 32.58
N TRP A 273 16.37 -13.37 33.15
CA TRP A 273 16.46 -11.92 32.93
C TRP A 273 16.72 -11.59 31.46
N ARG A 274 17.62 -12.34 30.80
CA ARG A 274 17.90 -12.15 29.38
C ARG A 274 16.65 -12.35 28.52
N LEU A 275 15.89 -13.42 28.75
CA LEU A 275 14.62 -13.65 28.05
C LEU A 275 13.64 -12.50 28.28
N GLN A 276 13.46 -12.04 29.52
CA GLN A 276 12.56 -10.92 29.82
C GLN A 276 13.00 -9.62 29.14
N LYS A 277 14.31 -9.37 29.02
CA LYS A 277 14.85 -8.22 28.28
C LYS A 277 14.54 -8.32 26.77
N GLU A 278 14.71 -9.50 26.20
CA GLU A 278 14.42 -9.76 24.78
C GLU A 278 12.91 -9.66 24.49
N LEU A 279 12.05 -10.20 25.37
CA LEU A 279 10.59 -10.05 25.29
C LEU A 279 10.13 -8.59 25.46
N ALA A 280 10.72 -7.86 26.40
CA ALA A 280 10.39 -6.46 26.63
C ALA A 280 10.76 -5.59 25.42
N LYS A 281 11.92 -5.84 24.80
CA LYS A 281 12.33 -5.19 23.56
C LYS A 281 11.37 -5.55 22.42
N GLY A 282 11.15 -6.84 22.17
CA GLY A 282 10.26 -7.31 21.10
C GLY A 282 8.82 -6.82 21.25
N HIS A 283 8.30 -6.75 22.47
CA HIS A 283 6.98 -6.19 22.75
C HIS A 283 6.91 -4.68 22.47
N ALA A 284 7.90 -3.92 22.92
CA ALA A 284 7.97 -2.49 22.68
C ALA A 284 8.08 -2.19 21.17
N ASP A 285 8.88 -2.98 20.45
CA ASP A 285 9.08 -2.88 19.00
C ASP A 285 7.81 -3.27 18.23
N ALA A 286 7.11 -4.34 18.63
CA ALA A 286 5.82 -4.72 18.06
C ALA A 286 4.70 -3.72 18.38
N GLU A 287 4.71 -3.13 19.58
CA GLU A 287 3.79 -2.07 19.95
C GLU A 287 4.08 -0.81 19.13
N ALA A 288 5.33 -0.37 19.02
CA ALA A 288 5.72 0.76 18.17
C ALA A 288 5.23 0.59 16.72
N ALA A 289 5.35 -0.62 16.17
CA ALA A 289 4.81 -0.96 14.85
C ALA A 289 3.27 -0.86 14.76
N ARG A 290 2.53 -1.07 15.85
CA ARG A 290 1.06 -0.85 15.88
C ARG A 290 0.72 0.64 15.80
N TRP A 291 1.51 1.51 16.41
CA TRP A 291 1.27 2.97 16.42
C TRP A 291 1.57 3.62 15.06
N THR A 292 2.37 2.98 14.23
CA THR A 292 2.63 3.42 12.84
C THR A 292 1.62 2.91 11.83
N ARG A 293 0.57 2.17 12.25
CA ARG A 293 -0.48 1.77 11.31
C ARG A 293 -1.11 3.02 10.69
N PRO A 294 -1.03 3.19 9.36
CA PRO A 294 -1.59 4.38 8.72
C PRO A 294 -3.09 4.44 9.02
N MET A 295 -3.53 5.52 9.65
CA MET A 295 -4.96 5.80 9.76
C MET A 295 -5.46 6.16 8.37
N LEU A 296 -6.13 5.21 7.74
CA LEU A 296 -6.65 5.38 6.40
C LEU A 296 -7.82 6.36 6.41
N THR A 297 -7.60 7.55 5.83
CA THR A 297 -8.65 8.55 5.69
C THR A 297 -9.50 8.27 4.45
N MET A 298 -10.80 8.49 4.58
CA MET A 298 -11.77 8.35 3.49
C MET A 298 -11.36 9.14 2.25
N ASN A 299 -10.96 10.39 2.47
CA ASN A 299 -10.70 11.35 1.40
C ASN A 299 -9.46 11.00 0.57
N GLU A 300 -8.38 10.52 1.19
CA GLU A 300 -7.16 10.13 0.49
C GLU A 300 -7.35 8.84 -0.30
N GLN A 301 -7.96 7.82 0.33
CA GLN A 301 -8.27 6.55 -0.34
C GLN A 301 -9.21 6.76 -1.52
N LEU A 302 -10.29 7.53 -1.35
CA LEU A 302 -11.20 7.83 -2.43
C LEU A 302 -10.46 8.57 -3.56
N SER A 303 -9.64 9.57 -3.23
CA SER A 303 -8.87 10.30 -4.24
C SER A 303 -7.96 9.38 -5.04
N LEU A 304 -7.29 8.45 -4.37
CA LEU A 304 -6.45 7.45 -5.02
C LEU A 304 -7.28 6.54 -5.94
N VAL A 305 -8.38 5.98 -5.44
CA VAL A 305 -9.27 5.09 -6.22
C VAL A 305 -9.81 5.81 -7.46
N LEU A 306 -10.31 7.04 -7.29
CA LEU A 306 -10.83 7.84 -8.39
C LEU A 306 -9.75 8.16 -9.43
N LEU A 307 -8.55 8.54 -8.98
CA LEU A 307 -7.42 8.82 -9.85
C LEU A 307 -7.01 7.58 -10.65
N LEU A 308 -6.89 6.42 -10.00
CA LEU A 308 -6.49 5.17 -10.65
C LEU A 308 -7.52 4.71 -11.69
N ILE A 309 -8.81 4.69 -11.33
CA ILE A 309 -9.88 4.28 -12.26
C ILE A 309 -9.89 5.17 -13.51
N LEU A 310 -9.72 6.48 -13.32
CA LEU A 310 -9.67 7.43 -14.43
C LEU A 310 -8.39 7.26 -15.25
N ALA A 311 -7.23 7.13 -14.60
CA ALA A 311 -5.94 6.96 -15.27
C ALA A 311 -5.93 5.68 -16.13
N PHE A 312 -6.37 4.54 -15.58
CA PHE A 312 -6.46 3.29 -16.34
C PHE A 312 -7.47 3.36 -17.49
N GLY A 313 -8.58 4.08 -17.30
CA GLY A 313 -9.51 4.37 -18.39
C GLY A 313 -8.81 5.09 -19.56
N VAL A 314 -8.09 6.17 -19.27
CA VAL A 314 -7.34 6.93 -20.28
C VAL A 314 -6.18 6.14 -20.89
N ILE A 315 -5.47 5.33 -20.09
CA ILE A 315 -4.39 4.46 -20.57
C ILE A 315 -4.92 3.46 -21.61
N PHE A 316 -6.11 2.91 -21.40
CA PHE A 316 -6.72 1.98 -22.35
C PHE A 316 -7.21 2.67 -23.63
N GLU A 317 -7.30 4.01 -23.66
CA GLU A 317 -7.53 4.77 -24.89
C GLU A 317 -6.24 4.99 -25.71
N LEU A 318 -5.05 4.78 -25.13
CA LEU A 318 -3.77 4.95 -25.83
C LEU A 318 -3.66 4.18 -27.17
N PRO A 319 -4.07 2.89 -27.29
CA PRO A 319 -4.03 2.18 -28.56
C PRO A 319 -4.85 2.90 -29.64
N LEU A 320 -5.97 3.50 -29.23
CA LEU A 320 -6.87 4.21 -30.10
C LEU A 320 -6.29 5.56 -30.52
N VAL A 321 -5.73 6.30 -29.58
CA VAL A 321 -5.02 7.56 -29.86
C VAL A 321 -3.86 7.32 -30.82
N MET A 322 -3.09 6.24 -30.62
CA MET A 322 -2.02 5.84 -31.53
C MET A 322 -2.55 5.49 -32.92
N ALA A 323 -3.65 4.72 -33.01
CA ALA A 323 -4.30 4.41 -34.28
C ALA A 323 -4.77 5.68 -35.02
N LEU A 324 -5.34 6.64 -34.30
CA LEU A 324 -5.73 7.94 -34.86
C LEU A 324 -4.52 8.69 -35.43
N LEU A 325 -3.43 8.78 -34.68
CA LEU A 325 -2.20 9.43 -35.15
C LEU A 325 -1.57 8.71 -36.35
N GLY A 326 -1.72 7.38 -36.43
CA GLY A 326 -1.35 6.58 -37.58
C GLY A 326 -2.19 6.88 -38.83
N ILE A 327 -3.51 7.08 -38.67
CA ILE A 327 -4.40 7.48 -39.79
C ILE A 327 -4.00 8.84 -40.35
N VAL A 328 -3.70 9.81 -39.47
CA VAL A 328 -3.25 11.15 -39.87
C VAL A 328 -1.84 11.10 -40.51
N GLY A 329 -1.09 10.02 -40.31
CA GLY A 329 0.27 9.86 -40.84
C GLY A 329 1.34 10.58 -40.03
N VAL A 330 1.02 11.04 -38.80
CA VAL A 330 1.98 11.68 -37.89
C VAL A 330 2.95 10.64 -37.31
N VAL A 331 2.47 9.41 -37.13
CA VAL A 331 3.21 8.35 -36.46
C VAL A 331 3.28 7.12 -37.36
N GLN A 332 4.49 6.60 -37.57
CA GLN A 332 4.76 5.38 -38.32
C GLN A 332 5.02 4.18 -37.41
N SER A 333 4.62 2.98 -37.83
CA SER A 333 4.85 1.74 -37.06
C SER A 333 6.34 1.47 -36.82
N SER A 334 7.18 1.73 -37.81
CA SER A 334 8.64 1.56 -37.74
C SER A 334 9.30 2.47 -36.68
N TRP A 335 8.80 3.71 -36.55
CA TRP A 335 9.28 4.64 -35.53
C TRP A 335 8.87 4.20 -34.12
N LEU A 336 7.62 3.76 -33.94
CA LEU A 336 7.13 3.25 -32.66
C LEU A 336 7.92 2.02 -32.20
N ILE A 337 8.15 1.05 -33.09
CA ILE A 337 8.94 -0.15 -32.78
C ILE A 337 10.37 0.23 -32.38
N ARG A 338 11.00 1.18 -33.10
CA ARG A 338 12.35 1.66 -32.77
C ARG A 338 12.44 2.32 -31.39
N TYR A 339 11.38 2.99 -30.94
CA TYR A 339 11.33 3.69 -29.65
C TYR A 339 10.67 2.88 -28.51
N GLN A 340 10.38 1.59 -28.70
CA GLN A 340 9.78 0.70 -27.67
C GLN A 340 10.46 0.77 -26.30
N ARG A 341 11.81 0.82 -26.27
CA ARG A 341 12.56 0.93 -25.00
C ARG A 341 12.27 2.21 -24.21
N HIS A 342 11.92 3.31 -24.88
CA HIS A 342 11.56 4.56 -24.21
C HIS A 342 10.10 4.49 -23.73
N ALA A 343 9.20 3.89 -24.51
CA ALA A 343 7.83 3.65 -24.09
C ALA A 343 7.79 2.77 -22.82
N PHE A 344 8.69 1.79 -22.72
CA PHE A 344 8.86 0.99 -21.51
C PHE A 344 9.18 1.85 -20.28
N VAL A 345 10.20 2.71 -20.38
CA VAL A 345 10.60 3.62 -19.30
C VAL A 345 9.48 4.60 -18.95
N VAL A 346 8.78 5.16 -19.95
CA VAL A 346 7.66 6.07 -19.72
C VAL A 346 6.50 5.38 -19.00
N CYS A 347 6.14 4.15 -19.38
CA CYS A 347 5.10 3.38 -18.70
C CYS A 347 5.50 3.06 -17.26
N LEU A 348 6.77 2.75 -17.02
CA LEU A 348 7.29 2.45 -15.68
C LEU A 348 7.30 3.70 -14.79
N ILE A 349 7.68 4.86 -15.33
CA ILE A 349 7.59 6.15 -14.64
C ILE A 349 6.14 6.50 -14.33
N ALA A 350 5.24 6.34 -15.30
CA ALA A 350 3.83 6.60 -15.09
C ALA A 350 3.22 5.66 -14.03
N ALA A 351 3.57 4.37 -14.05
CA ALA A 351 3.20 3.42 -13.01
C ALA A 351 3.75 3.83 -11.64
N ALA A 352 5.00 4.30 -11.55
CA ALA A 352 5.59 4.78 -10.30
C ALA A 352 4.92 6.05 -9.74
N ILE A 353 4.37 6.91 -10.61
CA ILE A 353 3.60 8.10 -10.19
C ILE A 353 2.20 7.71 -9.71
N LEU A 354 1.58 6.72 -10.37
CA LEU A 354 0.22 6.26 -10.05
C LEU A 354 0.18 5.35 -8.82
N THR A 355 1.21 4.53 -8.63
CA THR A 355 1.29 3.59 -7.51
C THR A 355 1.81 4.32 -6.27
N PRO A 356 1.08 4.33 -5.15
CA PRO A 356 1.58 4.93 -3.91
C PRO A 356 2.75 4.12 -3.31
N THR A 357 2.87 2.85 -3.66
CA THR A 357 3.96 1.96 -3.25
C THR A 357 4.95 1.76 -4.40
N GLY A 358 6.25 1.83 -4.08
CA GLY A 358 7.33 1.63 -5.05
C GLY A 358 7.78 0.18 -5.20
N ASP A 359 6.98 -0.79 -4.73
CA ASP A 359 7.36 -2.20 -4.74
C ASP A 359 7.28 -2.80 -6.16
N VAL A 360 8.16 -3.76 -6.43
CA VAL A 360 8.32 -4.35 -7.78
C VAL A 360 7.04 -5.03 -8.26
N VAL A 361 6.25 -5.62 -7.36
CA VAL A 361 5.06 -6.39 -7.71
C VAL A 361 3.93 -5.47 -8.18
N ASN A 362 3.55 -4.47 -7.37
CA ASN A 362 2.52 -3.51 -7.74
C ASN A 362 2.95 -2.63 -8.92
N LEU A 363 4.22 -2.22 -8.96
CA LEU A 363 4.77 -1.48 -10.10
C LEU A 363 4.63 -2.29 -11.39
N SER A 364 4.97 -3.58 -11.37
CA SER A 364 4.85 -4.47 -12.54
C SER A 364 3.38 -4.73 -12.91
N LEU A 365 2.51 -4.89 -11.91
CA LEU A 365 1.07 -5.06 -12.11
C LEU A 365 0.43 -3.84 -12.78
N MET A 366 0.88 -2.62 -12.43
CA MET A 366 0.40 -1.39 -13.05
C MET A 366 1.04 -1.14 -14.41
N ALA A 367 2.35 -1.34 -14.57
CA ALA A 367 3.06 -1.11 -15.82
C ALA A 367 2.67 -2.12 -16.92
N GLY A 368 2.42 -3.38 -16.57
CA GLY A 368 2.10 -4.45 -17.52
C GLY A 368 0.93 -4.11 -18.47
N PRO A 369 -0.25 -3.73 -17.96
CA PRO A 369 -1.38 -3.29 -18.78
C PRO A 369 -1.05 -2.07 -19.65
N MET A 370 -0.26 -1.11 -19.15
CA MET A 370 0.14 0.07 -19.93
C MET A 370 1.01 -0.31 -21.13
N LEU A 371 1.96 -1.21 -20.92
CA LEU A 371 2.83 -1.76 -21.96
C LEU A 371 2.02 -2.54 -22.99
N LEU A 372 1.08 -3.37 -22.53
CA LEU A 372 0.19 -4.12 -23.40
C LEU A 372 -0.65 -3.17 -24.28
N CYS A 373 -1.22 -2.10 -23.70
CA CYS A 373 -1.93 -1.07 -24.46
C CYS A 373 -1.03 -0.40 -25.51
N TYR A 374 0.23 -0.10 -25.16
CA TYR A 374 1.18 0.44 -26.12
C TYR A 374 1.43 -0.53 -27.30
N GLU A 375 1.69 -1.82 -27.02
CA GLU A 375 1.91 -2.83 -28.05
C GLU A 375 0.68 -3.03 -28.95
N LEU A 376 -0.52 -3.06 -28.36
CA LEU A 376 -1.78 -3.09 -29.10
C LEU A 376 -1.94 -1.85 -29.99
N GLY A 377 -1.49 -0.68 -29.53
CA GLY A 377 -1.45 0.53 -30.33
C GLY A 377 -0.50 0.43 -31.52
N VAL A 378 0.71 -0.10 -31.32
CA VAL A 378 1.67 -0.34 -32.41
C VAL A 378 1.09 -1.30 -33.44
N LEU A 379 0.44 -2.37 -32.99
CA LEU A 379 -0.23 -3.35 -33.86
C LEU A 379 -1.36 -2.71 -34.66
N ALA A 380 -2.16 -1.82 -34.04
CA ALA A 380 -3.23 -1.11 -34.72
C ALA A 380 -2.68 -0.20 -35.84
N VAL A 381 -1.62 0.57 -35.57
CA VAL A 381 -0.94 1.42 -36.58
C VAL A 381 -0.40 0.56 -37.73
N TRP A 382 0.27 -0.55 -37.42
CA TRP A 382 0.80 -1.47 -38.43
C TRP A 382 -0.31 -2.05 -39.33
N LEU A 383 -1.46 -2.41 -38.76
CA LEU A 383 -2.59 -2.93 -39.52
C LEU A 383 -3.17 -1.87 -40.48
N ILE A 384 -3.21 -0.61 -40.04
CA ILE A 384 -3.67 0.53 -40.84
C ILE A 384 -2.72 0.79 -42.01
N GLU A 385 -1.41 0.86 -41.76
CA GLU A 385 -0.38 1.02 -42.80
C GLU A 385 -0.45 -0.11 -43.84
N LYS A 386 -0.57 -1.37 -43.38
CA LYS A 386 -0.68 -2.54 -44.26
C LYS A 386 -1.93 -2.48 -45.15
N ARG A 387 -3.05 -2.00 -44.61
CA ARG A 387 -4.29 -1.80 -45.39
C ARG A 387 -4.14 -0.71 -46.44
N ARG A 388 -3.46 0.40 -46.12
CA ARG A 388 -3.18 1.49 -47.07
C ARG A 388 -2.31 1.02 -48.24
N ALA A 389 -1.21 0.32 -47.93
CA ALA A 389 -0.32 -0.24 -48.95
C ALA A 389 -1.03 -1.23 -49.89
N LYS A 390 -1.96 -2.03 -49.37
CA LYS A 390 -2.75 -2.97 -50.18
C LYS A 390 -3.76 -2.28 -51.10
N ALA A 391 -4.34 -1.15 -50.66
CA ALA A 391 -5.27 -0.36 -51.47
C ALA A 391 -4.53 0.33 -52.63
N GLU A 392 -3.37 0.92 -52.37
CA GLU A 392 -2.50 1.52 -53.40
C GLU A 392 -2.11 0.49 -54.46
N ALA A 393 -1.67 -0.71 -54.06
CA ALA A 393 -1.30 -1.79 -54.98
C ALA A 393 -2.46 -2.31 -55.86
N SER A 394 -3.72 -2.13 -55.44
CA SER A 394 -4.89 -2.53 -56.23
C SER A 394 -5.32 -1.50 -57.29
N THR A 395 -4.85 -0.26 -57.17
CA THR A 395 -5.26 0.86 -58.04
C THR A 395 -4.38 0.95 -59.30
N ASP A 396 -3.16 0.43 -59.24
CA ASP A 396 -2.16 0.45 -60.33
C ASP A 396 -2.38 -0.61 -61.44
N ILE A 397 -3.48 -1.38 -61.40
CA ILE A 397 -3.75 -2.49 -62.35
C ILE A 397 -4.83 -2.13 -63.41
N THR A 398 -5.00 -0.86 -63.78
CA THR A 398 -5.78 -0.51 -64.97
C THR A 398 -4.83 -0.04 -66.08
N PRO A 399 -4.31 -0.94 -66.95
CA PRO A 399 -3.74 -0.47 -68.20
C PRO A 399 -4.89 0.13 -69.02
N ALA A 400 -4.80 1.42 -69.33
CA ALA A 400 -5.66 2.05 -70.31
C ALA A 400 -5.50 1.29 -71.64
N ALA A 401 -6.58 0.63 -72.06
CA ALA A 401 -6.70 -0.04 -73.35
C ALA A 401 -7.33 0.91 -74.37
#